data_AF-A0A521I143-F1
#
_entry.id   AF-A0A521I143-F1
#
_cell.length_a   1.000
_cell.length_b   1.000
_cell.length_c   1.000
_cell.angle_alpha   90.00
_cell.angle_beta   90.00
_cell.angle_gamma   90.00
#
_symmetry.space_group_name_H-M   'P 1'
#
loop_
_entity.id
_entity.type
_entity.pdbx_description
1 polymer ?
#
loop_
_entity_poly.entity_id
_entity_poly.type
_entity_poly.pdbx_seq_one_letter_code
_entity_poly.pdbx_strand_id
1 'polypeptide(L)' 'MSRNSNSARGTASRVGAFTALGVGVGTAVGAALGNVAAGVALGAGLGVAIGALLEFFQRRKRAP' A
#
# COMPACT_ATOMS: atom_id res chain seq x y z
N MET A 1 6.65 0.03 -36.89
CA MET A 1 6.62 0.84 -35.65
C MET A 1 5.27 0.68 -34.97
N SER A 2 5.21 0.04 -33.80
CA SER A 2 4.03 0.10 -32.92
C SER A 2 4.52 0.19 -31.49
N ARG A 3 4.57 1.41 -30.95
CA ARG A 3 4.79 1.64 -29.52
C ARG A 3 3.45 1.38 -28.84
N ASN A 4 3.25 0.15 -28.37
CA ASN A 4 2.12 -0.18 -27.52
C ASN A 4 2.40 0.36 -26.12
N SER A 5 1.95 1.59 -25.85
CA SER A 5 2.00 2.24 -24.56
C SER A 5 0.93 1.66 -23.62
N ASN A 6 1.17 0.45 -23.13
CA ASN A 6 0.39 -0.15 -22.05
C ASN A 6 1.12 0.05 -20.71
N SER A 7 1.43 1.31 -20.39
CA SER A 7 2.15 1.73 -19.17
C SER A 7 1.20 2.13 -18.03
N ALA A 8 -0.10 1.83 -18.12
CA ALA A 8 -1.07 2.08 -17.05
C ALA A 8 -0.95 1.09 -15.86
N ARG A 9 0.05 0.20 -15.86
CA ARG A 9 0.55 -0.46 -14.65
C ARG A 9 1.86 0.20 -14.26
N GLY A 10 1.82 1.51 -14.03
CA GLY A 10 2.94 2.22 -13.44
C GLY A 10 3.35 1.45 -12.20
N THR A 11 4.62 1.07 -12.14
CA THR A 11 5.29 0.40 -11.03
C THR A 11 4.67 0.82 -9.71
N ALA A 12 3.65 0.09 -9.24
CA ALA A 12 3.04 0.36 -7.95
C ALA A 12 4.17 0.02 -6.98
N SER A 13 4.84 1.05 -6.47
CA SER A 13 5.84 0.87 -5.42
C SER A 13 5.17 -0.03 -4.40
N ARG A 14 5.85 -1.10 -3.95
CA ARG A 14 5.24 -2.07 -3.03
C ARG A 14 4.59 -1.36 -1.85
N VAL A 15 5.17 -0.24 -1.42
CA VAL A 15 4.57 0.67 -0.44
C VAL A 15 3.17 1.12 -0.84
N GLY A 16 2.98 1.68 -2.04
CA GLY A 16 1.67 2.12 -2.53
C GLY A 16 0.63 1.00 -2.60
N ALA A 17 1.05 -0.22 -2.95
CA ALA A 17 0.15 -1.38 -2.94
C ALA A 17 -0.25 -1.79 -1.51
N PHE A 18 0.69 -1.83 -0.56
CA PHE A 18 0.42 -2.12 0.85
C PHE A 18 -0.37 -1.01 1.54
N THR A 19 -0.15 0.25 1.17
CA THR A 19 -0.96 1.38 1.64
C THR A 19 -2.39 1.28 1.13
N ALA A 20 -2.61 1.01 -0.16
CA ALA A 20 -3.95 0.87 -0.71
C ALA A 20 -4.72 -0.32 -0.07
N LEU A 21 -4.04 -1.44 0.15
CA LEU A 21 -4.62 -2.59 0.87
C LEU A 21 -4.89 -2.27 2.34
N GLY A 22 -3.96 -1.63 3.04
CA GLY A 22 -4.11 -1.25 4.44
C GLY A 22 -5.27 -0.27 4.64
N VAL A 23 -5.40 0.73 3.77
CA VAL A 23 -6.52 1.68 3.80
C VAL A 23 -7.83 0.96 3.48
N GLY A 24 -7.89 0.11 2.45
CA GLY A 24 -9.10 -0.62 2.09
C GLY A 24 -9.61 -1.52 3.23
N VAL A 25 -8.73 -2.32 3.83
CA VAL A 25 -9.06 -3.20 4.96
C VAL A 25 -9.40 -2.38 6.22
N GLY A 26 -8.60 -1.37 6.55
CA GLY A 26 -8.86 -0.53 7.72
C GLY A 26 -10.16 0.25 7.61
N THR A 27 -10.53 0.73 6.42
CA THR A 27 -11.83 1.39 6.18
C THR A 27 -12.97 0.41 6.40
N ALA A 28 -12.86 -0.83 5.91
CA ALA A 28 -13.88 -1.86 6.11
C ALA A 28 -14.06 -2.22 7.59
N VAL A 29 -12.95 -2.36 8.33
CA VAL A 29 -12.97 -2.63 9.77
C VAL A 29 -13.52 -1.42 10.55
N GLY A 30 -13.14 -0.20 10.20
CA GLY A 30 -13.68 1.02 10.81
C GLY A 30 -15.17 1.21 10.56
N ALA A 31 -15.62 0.88 9.35
CA ALA A 31 -17.04 0.89 9.00
C ALA A 31 -17.82 -0.13 9.83
N ALA A 32 -17.28 -1.33 10.04
CA ALA A 32 -17.90 -2.34 10.90
C ALA A 32 -17.96 -1.92 12.39
N LEU A 33 -16.98 -1.13 12.84
CA LEU A 33 -16.93 -0.60 14.21
C LEU A 33 -17.76 0.69 14.40
N GLY A 34 -18.40 1.20 13.34
CA GLY A 34 -19.11 2.48 13.36
C GLY A 34 -18.21 3.72 13.46
N ASN A 35 -16.89 3.55 13.37
CA ASN A 35 -15.90 4.62 13.38
C ASN A 35 -14.91 4.45 12.23
N VAL A 36 -15.34 4.89 11.05
CA VAL A 36 -14.55 4.85 9.81
C VAL A 36 -13.26 5.65 9.95
N ALA A 37 -13.28 6.77 10.67
CA ALA A 37 -12.10 7.62 10.86
C ALA A 37 -10.98 6.87 11.59
N ALA A 38 -11.33 6.14 12.66
CA ALA A 38 -10.38 5.29 13.38
C ALA A 38 -9.86 4.14 12.49
N GLY A 39 -10.74 3.49 11.72
CA GLY A 39 -10.33 2.41 10.81
C GLY A 39 -9.42 2.87 9.67
N VAL A 40 -9.70 4.03 9.06
CA VAL A 40 -8.84 4.63 8.02
C VAL A 40 -7.50 5.04 8.62
N ALA A 41 -7.47 5.67 9.79
CA ALA A 41 -6.22 6.07 10.45
C ALA A 41 -5.34 4.85 10.79
N LEU A 42 -5.94 3.80 11.35
CA LEU A 42 -5.24 2.55 11.66
C LEU A 42 -4.80 1.81 10.39
N GLY A 43 -5.67 1.73 9.39
CA GLY A 43 -5.39 1.07 8.10
C GLY A 43 -4.29 1.77 7.30
N ALA A 44 -4.35 3.10 7.22
CA ALA A 44 -3.32 3.91 6.58
C ALA A 44 -1.99 3.81 7.35
N GLY A 45 -2.02 3.95 8.68
CA GLY A 45 -0.84 3.85 9.53
C GLY A 45 -0.15 2.48 9.41
N LEU A 46 -0.92 1.39 9.55
CA LEU A 46 -0.39 0.03 9.40
C LEU A 46 0.05 -0.27 7.95
N GLY A 47 -0.74 0.13 6.95
CA GLY A 47 -0.41 -0.09 5.54
C GLY A 47 0.88 0.62 5.12
N VAL A 48 1.08 1.86 5.56
CA VAL A 48 2.33 2.61 5.33
C VAL A 48 3.48 2.01 6.14
N ALA A 49 3.29 1.68 7.42
CA ALA A 49 4.34 1.09 8.26
C ALA A 49 4.84 -0.25 7.68
N ILE A 50 3.93 -1.14 7.30
CA ILE A 50 4.24 -2.44 6.69
C ILE A 50 4.91 -2.23 5.33
N GLY A 51 4.35 -1.36 4.48
CA GLY A 51 4.92 -1.03 3.18
C GLY A 51 6.35 -0.50 3.29
N ALA A 52 6.59 0.49 4.15
CA ALA A 52 7.90 1.09 4.39
C ALA A 52 8.89 0.07 4.96
N LEU A 53 8.45 -0.78 5.89
CA LEU A 53 9.29 -1.83 6.48
C LEU A 53 9.68 -2.88 5.44
N LEU A 54 8.75 -3.33 4.61
CA LEU A 54 9.03 -4.26 3.50
C LEU A 54 9.94 -3.64 2.44
N GLU A 55 9.78 -2.36 2.13
CA GLU A 55 10.70 -1.65 1.24
C GLU A 55 12.11 -1.60 1.85
N PHE A 56 12.22 -1.31 3.15
CA PHE A 56 13.48 -1.29 3.88
C PHE A 56 14.20 -2.66 3.82
N PHE A 57 13.47 -3.76 4.06
CA PHE A 57 14.03 -5.10 3.95
C PHE A 57 14.39 -5.49 2.50
N GLN A 58 13.65 -5.01 1.51
CA GLN A 58 13.93 -5.30 0.11
C GLN A 58 15.08 -4.48 -0.46
N ARG A 59 15.29 -3.26 0.03
CA ARG A 59 16.50 -2.48 -0.26
C ARG A 59 17.75 -3.26 0.17
N ARG A 60 17.70 -4.00 1.29
CA ARG A 60 18.79 -4.91 1.67
C ARG A 60 18.98 -6.10 0.72
N LYS A 61 17.91 -6.70 0.20
CA LYS A 61 18.01 -7.80 -0.79
C LYS A 61 18.41 -7.34 -2.21
N ARG A 62 18.44 -6.03 -2.47
CA ARG A 62 18.89 -5.43 -3.73
C ARG A 62 20.27 -4.77 -3.64
N ALA A 63 21.02 -5.00 -2.56
CA ALA A 63 22.44 -4.66 -2.52
C ALA A 63 23.22 -5.77 -3.28
N PRO A 64 24.05 -5.42 -4.29
CA PRO A 64 24.90 -6.37 -5.00
C PRO A 64 26.02 -6.94 -4.11
#